data_AF-A0A8R1J0Z8-F1
#
_entry.id   AF-A0A8R1J0Z8-F1
#
_cell.length_a   1.000
_cell.length_b   1.000
_cell.length_c   1.000
_cell.angle_alpha   90.00
_cell.angle_beta   90.00
_cell.angle_gamma   90.00
#
_symmetry.space_group_name_H-M   'P 1'
#
loop_
_entity.id
_entity.type
_entity.pdbx_description
1 polymer ?
#
loop_
_entity_poly.entity_id
_entity_poly.type
_entity_poly.pdbx_seq_one_letter_code
_entity_poly.pdbx_strand_id
1 'polypeptide(L)'
;MWQRKVVGLRQHHCRTCGSAVCGSCCDNWTTYPPMGYETKVRICNDCNARMKDNPQNFNLTPLAISHEIRTGITAMHLQETLGLLATSGQNRVVMIWDVRNVCSASPSSASTSYQ
;
A
#
# COMPACT_ATOMS: atom_id res chain seq x y z
N MET A 1 33.20 29.75 -1.70
CA MET A 1 32.87 28.71 -0.70
C MET A 1 31.54 28.93 0.05
N TRP A 2 30.73 29.96 -0.24
CA TRP A 2 29.46 30.25 0.46
C TRP A 2 28.17 29.71 -0.20
N GLN A 3 28.26 28.78 -1.16
CA GLN A 3 27.07 28.31 -1.89
C GLN A 3 26.27 27.22 -1.17
N ARG A 4 26.82 26.57 -0.13
CA ARG A 4 26.16 25.46 0.57
C ARG A 4 25.51 25.93 1.87
N LYS A 5 24.25 26.38 1.79
CA LYS A 5 23.41 26.77 2.93
C LYS A 5 22.84 25.57 3.70
N VAL A 6 23.69 24.62 4.09
CA VAL A 6 23.28 23.46 4.91
C VAL A 6 24.09 23.47 6.20
N VAL A 7 23.45 23.87 7.29
CA VAL A 7 24.02 23.83 8.64
C VAL A 7 23.66 22.48 9.25
N GLY A 8 24.67 21.67 9.60
CA GLY A 8 24.49 20.34 10.17
C GLY A 8 24.19 19.22 9.16
N LEU A 9 23.86 18.04 9.69
CA LEU A 9 23.51 16.85 8.91
C LEU A 9 22.03 16.84 8.56
N ARG A 10 21.69 16.53 7.31
CA ARG A 10 20.29 16.43 6.87
C ARG A 10 19.57 15.34 7.67
N GLN A 11 18.44 15.69 8.27
CA GLN A 11 17.58 14.77 8.99
C GLN A 11 16.58 14.07 8.06
N HIS A 12 16.24 12.84 8.41
CA HIS A 12 15.28 11.97 7.75
C HIS A 12 14.35 11.37 8.82
N HIS A 13 13.07 11.19 8.51
CA HIS A 13 12.14 10.59 9.46
C HIS A 13 11.89 9.11 9.15
N CYS A 14 11.88 8.26 10.18
CA CYS A 14 11.40 6.88 10.07
C CYS A 14 9.87 6.87 9.95
N ARG A 15 9.32 6.20 8.92
CA ARG A 15 7.87 6.15 8.72
C ARG A 15 7.14 5.21 9.70
N THR A 16 7.88 4.35 10.41
CA THR A 16 7.31 3.44 11.41
C THR A 16 7.25 4.07 12.81
N CYS A 17 8.34 4.69 13.28
CA CYS A 17 8.41 5.24 14.65
C CYS A 17 8.42 6.78 14.73
N GLY A 18 8.50 7.48 13.59
CA GLY A 18 8.49 8.95 13.54
C GLY A 18 9.81 9.63 13.89
N SER A 19 10.80 8.91 14.42
CA SER A 19 12.08 9.50 14.86
C SER A 19 12.88 10.15 13.73
N ALA A 20 13.45 11.32 14.01
CA ALA A 20 14.41 11.99 13.14
C ALA A 20 15.80 11.36 13.28
N VAL A 21 16.38 10.92 12.18
CA VAL A 21 17.66 10.20 12.09
C VAL A 21 18.48 10.70 10.91
N CYS A 22 19.77 10.41 10.87
CA CYS A 22 20.61 10.73 9.71
C CYS A 22 20.43 9.71 8.57
N GLY A 23 21.03 9.97 7.40
CA GLY A 23 20.93 9.10 6.23
C GLY A 23 21.38 7.66 6.46
N SER A 24 22.53 7.46 7.13
CA SER A 24 23.07 6.11 7.43
C SER A 24 22.26 5.33 8.47
N CYS A 25 21.51 6.04 9.33
CA CYS A 25 20.62 5.42 10.31
C CYS A 25 19.26 5.01 9.72
N CYS A 26 18.99 5.28 8.44
CA CYS A 26 17.71 4.96 7.79
C CYS A 26 17.84 4.52 6.33
N ASP A 27 18.77 3.60 6.06
CA ASP A 27 19.01 3.09 4.71
C ASP A 27 18.10 1.91 4.31
N ASN A 28 17.13 1.58 5.17
CA ASN A 28 16.21 0.47 4.97
C ASN A 28 14.83 0.98 4.52
N TRP A 29 14.11 0.14 3.77
CA TRP A 29 12.81 0.45 3.21
C TRP A 29 11.86 -0.74 3.34
N THR A 30 10.61 -0.50 3.73
CA THR A 30 9.59 -1.53 3.90
C THR A 30 8.20 -1.02 3.53
N THR A 31 7.29 -1.91 3.18
CA THR A 31 5.85 -1.65 3.21
C THR A 31 5.36 -1.72 4.65
N TYR A 32 4.35 -0.93 5.00
CA TYR A 32 3.71 -0.99 6.31
C TYR A 32 2.21 -0.65 6.21
N PRO A 33 1.40 -1.59 5.69
CA PRO A 33 -0.04 -1.42 5.47
C PRO A 33 -0.86 -0.97 6.69
N PRO A 34 -0.58 -1.41 7.93
CA PRO A 34 -1.29 -0.91 9.12
C PRO A 34 -1.22 0.61 9.31
N MET A 35 -0.21 1.26 8.73
CA MET A 35 -0.05 2.72 8.70
C MET A 35 -0.41 3.34 7.34
N GLY A 36 -0.97 2.55 6.41
CA GLY A 36 -1.32 2.97 5.06
C GLY A 36 -0.16 3.02 4.06
N TYR A 37 1.01 2.49 4.41
CA TYR A 37 2.16 2.47 3.50
C TYR A 37 2.16 1.23 2.61
N GLU A 38 1.38 1.28 1.54
CA GLU A 38 1.28 0.20 0.53
C GLU A 38 2.53 0.10 -0.36
N THR A 39 3.25 1.20 -0.54
CA THR A 39 4.56 1.24 -1.22
C THR A 39 5.69 1.25 -0.21
N LYS A 40 6.88 0.77 -0.60
CA LYS A 40 8.06 0.79 0.28
C LYS A 40 8.39 2.22 0.71
N VAL A 41 8.45 2.44 2.03
CA VAL A 41 8.83 3.69 2.67
C VAL A 41 10.06 3.51 3.54
N ARG A 42 10.81 4.60 3.73
CA ARG A 42 12.06 4.62 4.49
C ARG A 42 11.83 4.40 5.99
N ILE A 43 12.64 3.54 6.60
CA ILE A 43 12.61 3.24 8.03
C ILE A 43 14.02 3.34 8.64
N CYS A 44 14.11 3.59 9.95
CA CYS A 44 15.37 3.53 10.66
C CYS A 44 15.87 2.08 10.82
N ASN A 45 17.16 1.94 11.08
CA ASN A 45 17.80 0.64 11.28
C ASN A 45 17.19 -0.13 12.46
N ASP A 46 16.79 0.55 13.53
CA ASP A 46 16.17 -0.08 14.70
C ASP A 46 14.79 -0.67 14.38
N CYS A 47 13.96 0.06 13.63
CA CYS A 47 12.68 -0.48 13.13
C CYS A 47 12.91 -1.69 12.22
N ASN A 48 13.89 -1.60 11.32
CA ASN A 48 14.23 -2.70 10.43
C ASN A 48 14.68 -3.95 11.19
N ALA A 49 15.52 -3.78 12.22
CA ALA A 49 15.96 -4.89 13.09
C ALA A 49 14.76 -5.53 13.81
N ARG A 50 13.91 -4.75 14.47
CA ARG A 50 12.71 -5.26 15.15
C ARG A 50 11.76 -6.03 14.22
N MET A 51 11.60 -5.57 12.98
CA MET A 51 10.79 -6.25 11.97
C MET A 51 11.42 -7.59 11.52
N LYS A 52 12.75 -7.65 11.42
CA LYS A 52 13.47 -8.90 11.09
C LYS A 52 13.41 -9.92 12.22
N ASP A 53 13.55 -9.45 13.46
CA ASP A 53 13.55 -10.33 14.64
C ASP A 53 12.16 -10.91 14.92
N ASN A 54 11.11 -10.10 14.73
CA ASN A 54 9.73 -10.48 15.04
C ASN A 54 8.77 -10.12 13.90
N PRO A 55 8.87 -10.77 12.74
CA PRO A 55 8.05 -10.42 11.57
C PRO A 55 6.56 -10.60 11.83
N GLN A 56 6.16 -11.55 12.69
CA GLN A 56 4.76 -11.81 13.02
C GLN A 56 4.07 -10.63 13.75
N ASN A 57 4.86 -9.76 14.42
CA ASN A 57 4.33 -8.58 15.09
C ASN A 57 4.04 -7.43 14.12
N PHE A 58 4.45 -7.56 12.85
CA PHE A 58 4.26 -6.54 11.83
C PHE A 58 3.54 -7.16 10.62
N ASN A 59 2.31 -6.72 10.35
CA ASN A 59 1.65 -7.07 9.10
C ASN A 59 2.25 -6.22 7.96
N LEU A 60 3.27 -6.76 7.28
CA LEU A 60 4.00 -6.06 6.21
C LEU A 60 3.45 -6.35 4.80
N THR A 61 2.51 -7.28 4.67
CA THR A 61 1.95 -7.73 3.39
C THR A 61 1.12 -6.61 2.77
N PRO A 62 1.50 -6.07 1.59
CA PRO A 62 0.71 -5.06 0.90
C PRO A 62 -0.73 -5.53 0.70
N LEU A 63 -1.68 -4.66 1.06
CA LEU A 63 -3.10 -4.91 0.87
C LEU A 63 -3.58 -4.36 -0.47
N ALA A 64 -2.83 -3.44 -1.07
CA ALA A 64 -3.09 -2.90 -2.39
C ALA A 64 -1.98 -3.27 -3.38
N ILE A 65 -2.40 -3.70 -4.57
CA ILE A 65 -1.52 -3.77 -5.73
C ILE A 65 -1.66 -2.44 -6.47
N SER A 66 -0.59 -1.65 -6.47
CA SER A 66 -0.58 -0.41 -7.24
C SER A 66 -0.48 -0.75 -8.73
N HIS A 67 -1.53 -0.44 -9.47
CA HIS A 67 -1.48 -0.42 -10.93
C HIS A 67 -1.27 1.00 -11.39
N GLU A 68 -0.21 1.22 -12.16
CA GLU A 68 0.06 2.50 -12.79
C GLU A 68 -0.91 2.71 -13.95
N ILE A 69 -2.15 3.06 -13.60
CA ILE A 69 -3.17 3.55 -14.52
C ILE A 69 -2.77 4.99 -14.84
N ARG A 70 -1.64 5.17 -15.55
CA ARG A 70 -1.10 6.46 -16.02
C ARG A 70 -2.02 7.15 -17.05
N THR A 71 -3.27 6.71 -17.14
CA THR A 71 -4.22 7.02 -18.21
C THR A 71 -5.59 7.18 -17.58
N GLY A 72 -6.30 8.27 -17.85
CA GLY A 72 -7.67 8.40 -17.35
C GLY A 72 -8.53 7.22 -17.80
N ILE A 73 -9.23 6.58 -16.86
CA ILE A 73 -10.27 5.60 -17.18
C ILE A 73 -11.42 6.37 -17.83
N THR A 74 -11.77 6.01 -19.06
CA THR A 74 -12.84 6.68 -19.83
C THR A 74 -14.18 5.98 -19.69
N ALA A 75 -14.15 4.66 -19.49
CA ALA A 75 -15.35 3.88 -19.21
C ALA A 75 -15.01 2.67 -18.33
N MET A 76 -15.95 2.29 -17.49
CA MET A 76 -15.90 1.10 -16.66
C MET A 76 -17.24 0.36 -16.69
N HIS A 77 -17.19 -0.97 -16.65
CA HIS A 77 -18.37 -1.83 -16.60
C HIS A 77 -18.13 -2.99 -15.65
N LEU A 78 -18.92 -3.09 -14.59
CA LEU A 78 -18.90 -4.18 -13.62
C LEU A 78 -19.96 -5.21 -13.99
N GLN A 79 -19.55 -6.45 -14.19
CA GLN A 79 -20.45 -7.59 -14.31
C GLN A 79 -20.44 -8.37 -13.00
N GLU A 80 -21.38 -8.05 -12.12
CA GLU A 80 -21.46 -8.60 -10.76
C GLU A 80 -21.61 -10.13 -10.75
N THR A 81 -22.39 -10.69 -11.68
CA THR A 81 -22.65 -12.14 -11.77
C THR A 81 -21.40 -12.96 -12.05
N LEU A 82 -20.41 -12.38 -12.76
CA LEU A 82 -19.12 -13.02 -13.01
C LEU A 82 -18.02 -12.53 -12.06
N GLY A 83 -18.31 -11.46 -11.29
CA GLY A 83 -17.31 -10.75 -10.49
C GLY A 83 -16.16 -10.20 -11.33
N LEU A 84 -16.47 -9.72 -12.54
CA LEU A 84 -15.48 -9.13 -13.45
C LEU A 84 -15.72 -7.64 -13.63
N LEU A 85 -14.66 -6.86 -13.53
CA LEU A 85 -14.68 -5.44 -13.85
C LEU A 85 -13.88 -5.22 -15.15
N ALA A 86 -14.50 -4.61 -16.15
CA ALA A 86 -13.82 -4.14 -17.34
C ALA A 86 -13.57 -2.63 -17.24
N THR A 87 -12.37 -2.19 -17.57
CA THR A 87 -12.00 -0.77 -17.63
C THR A 87 -11.35 -0.47 -18.97
N SER A 88 -11.68 0.68 -19.56
CA SER A 88 -11.02 1.21 -20.75
C SER A 88 -10.32 2.51 -20.42
N GLY A 89 -9.09 2.67 -20.90
CA GLY A 89 -8.28 3.87 -20.69
C GLY A 89 -7.97 4.63 -21.98
N GLN A 90 -7.49 5.86 -21.82
CA GLN A 90 -7.06 6.74 -22.94
C GLN A 90 -6.00 6.10 -23.86
N ASN A 91 -5.22 5.13 -23.36
CA ASN A 91 -4.19 4.45 -24.14
C ASN A 91 -4.72 3.30 -25.01
N ARG A 92 -6.03 3.22 -25.25
CA ARG A 92 -6.69 2.14 -26.02
C ARG A 92 -6.44 0.74 -25.45
N VAL A 93 -6.08 0.66 -24.17
CA VAL A 93 -5.94 -0.59 -23.42
C VAL A 93 -7.25 -0.84 -22.67
N VAL A 94 -7.78 -2.05 -22.80
CA VAL A 94 -8.87 -2.56 -21.97
C VAL A 94 -8.26 -3.51 -20.94
N MET A 95 -8.54 -3.29 -19.67
CA MET A 95 -8.15 -4.18 -18.58
C MET A 95 -9.38 -4.89 -18.02
N ILE A 96 -9.24 -6.20 -17.80
CA ILE A 96 -10.24 -7.05 -17.16
C ILE A 96 -9.69 -7.45 -15.80
N TRP A 97 -10.47 -7.18 -14.75
CA TRP A 97 -10.11 -7.40 -13.37
C TRP A 97 -11.01 -8.46 -12.76
N ASP A 98 -10.42 -9.42 -12.05
CA ASP A 98 -11.16 -10.34 -11.20
C ASP A 98 -11.41 -9.67 -9.85
N VAL A 99 -12.67 -9.33 -9.59
CA VAL A 99 -13.12 -8.61 -8.40
C VAL A 99 -14.09 -9.45 -7.56
N ARG A 100 -14.10 -10.77 -7.73
CA ARG A 100 -14.99 -11.68 -6.97
C ARG A 100 -14.86 -11.50 -5.46
N ASN A 101 -13.64 -11.35 -4.96
CA ASN A 101 -13.37 -11.13 -3.53
C ASN A 101 -13.85 -9.78 -3.00
N VAL A 102 -14.15 -8.82 -3.89
CA VAL A 102 -14.68 -7.49 -3.53
C VAL A 102 -16.21 -7.51 -3.60
N CYS A 103 -16.78 -8.17 -4.61
CA CYS A 103 -18.23 -8.29 -4.80
C CYS A 103 -18.88 -9.30 -3.85
N SER A 104 -18.12 -10.27 -3.32
CA SER A 104 -18.61 -11.18 -2.29
C SER A 104 -18.67 -10.46 -0.94
N ALA A 105 -19.70 -9.64 -0.72
CA ALA A 105 -20.13 -9.38 0.63
C ALA A 105 -20.42 -10.74 1.28
N SER A 106 -19.76 -11.04 2.39
CA SER A 106 -20.11 -12.18 3.23
C SER A 106 -21.62 -12.18 3.42
N PRO A 107 -22.36 -13.26 3.13
CA PRO A 107 -23.76 -13.32 3.49
C PRO A 107 -23.79 -13.20 5.01
N SER A 108 -24.22 -12.03 5.50
CA SER A 108 -24.66 -11.90 6.88
C SER A 108 -25.64 -13.04 7.09
N SER A 109 -25.34 -13.89 8.08
CA SER A 109 -26.18 -14.98 8.54
C SER A 109 -27.59 -14.47 8.81
N ALA A 110 -28.45 -14.48 7.79
CA ALA A 110 -29.88 -14.38 7.94
C ALA A 110 -30.36 -15.77 8.34
N SER A 111 -30.19 -16.09 9.62
CA SER A 111 -30.93 -17.18 10.26
C SER A 111 -32.39 -16.74 10.36
N THR A 112 -33.15 -16.95 9.29
CA THR A 112 -34.62 -16.93 9.36
C THR A 112 -35.05 -18.20 10.07
N SER A 113 -35.22 -18.12 11.40
CA SER A 113 -35.95 -19.12 12.14
C SER A 113 -37.43 -18.99 11.80
N TYR A 114 -37.96 -19.93 11.02
CA TYR A 114 -39.39 -20.19 11.01
C TYR A 114 -39.75 -20.95 12.30
N GLN A 115 -40.49 -20.30 13.19
CA GLN A 115 -41.51 -20.91 14.03
C GLN A 115 -42.77 -20.06 13.91
#